data_AF-A0A9F5ISQ1-F1
#
_entry.id   AF-A0A9F5ISQ1-F1
#
_cell.length_a   1.000
_cell.length_b   1.000
_cell.length_c   1.000
_cell.angle_alpha   90.00
_cell.angle_beta   90.00
_cell.angle_gamma   90.00
#
_symmetry.space_group_name_H-M   'P 1'
#
loop_
_entity.id
_entity.type
_entity.pdbx_description
1 polymer ?
#
loop_
_entity_poly.entity_id
_entity_poly.type
_entity_poly.pdbx_seq_one_letter_code
_entity_poly.pdbx_strand_id
1 'polypeptide(L)'
;TNRRSVEIPSPPKSVSDADLSKKKSVKKAKGGIKIEVMHEASQGGSSRVLVISESEENLSTRRSHIINELIETERAYVEELQSIIEGYASEMDNPDLIHMIPAVVSNKKEVLFGNLSEIYEFHNRIFLKELENCIEKPELLGRCFLKRKEDLQIYEKYCQNKPKSEALWRQCGDSLFFQECQRKLDHKLSLDAYLLKPVQRITKYQLLLK
;
A
#
# COMPACT_ATOMS: atom_id res chain seq x y z
N THR A 1 -64.01 7.22 -23.00
CA THR A 1 -65.01 6.63 -22.08
C THR A 1 -64.30 5.65 -21.17
N ASN A 2 -64.55 5.66 -19.85
CA ASN A 2 -63.88 4.87 -18.78
C ASN A 2 -62.35 5.17 -18.59
N ARG A 3 -61.76 5.47 -17.41
CA ARG A 3 -61.86 4.99 -15.98
C ARG A 3 -61.56 3.47 -15.88
N ARG A 4 -60.76 2.87 -14.99
CA ARG A 4 -59.91 3.17 -13.78
C ARG A 4 -58.79 2.08 -13.78
N SER A 5 -57.75 2.00 -12.94
CA SER A 5 -57.27 2.72 -11.74
C SER A 5 -55.73 2.49 -11.59
N VAL A 6 -55.12 2.93 -10.48
CA VAL A 6 -53.75 2.59 -10.01
C VAL A 6 -53.84 1.61 -8.82
N GLU A 7 -52.90 0.67 -8.65
CA GLU A 7 -52.40 0.22 -7.31
C GLU A 7 -51.17 -0.74 -7.35
N ILE A 8 -50.18 -0.43 -6.50
CA ILE A 8 -48.92 -1.11 -6.09
C ILE A 8 -48.63 -0.54 -4.67
N PRO A 9 -47.94 -1.16 -3.66
CA PRO A 9 -47.21 -2.45 -3.57
C PRO A 9 -47.58 -3.35 -2.34
N SER A 10 -46.93 -4.52 -2.18
CA SER A 10 -46.13 -4.91 -0.97
C SER A 10 -45.69 -6.39 -0.97
N PRO A 11 -44.53 -6.76 -0.38
CA PRO A 11 -44.01 -8.14 -0.38
C PRO A 11 -44.39 -8.96 0.88
N PRO A 12 -44.38 -10.32 0.81
CA PRO A 12 -44.52 -11.19 1.98
C PRO A 12 -43.21 -11.39 2.76
N LYS A 13 -43.34 -11.84 4.01
CA LYS A 13 -42.29 -11.84 5.05
C LYS A 13 -41.49 -13.14 5.13
N SER A 14 -40.33 -13.04 5.77
CA SER A 14 -39.45 -14.13 6.22
C SER A 14 -40.13 -15.13 7.16
N VAL A 15 -39.70 -16.40 7.09
CA VAL A 15 -39.91 -17.41 8.14
C VAL A 15 -38.57 -18.10 8.44
N SER A 16 -38.37 -18.46 9.70
CA SER A 16 -37.14 -19.00 10.29
C SER A 16 -37.15 -20.53 10.42
N ASP A 17 -35.97 -21.16 10.39
CA ASP A 17 -35.78 -22.54 10.87
C ASP A 17 -34.85 -22.62 12.09
N ALA A 18 -35.23 -23.47 13.03
CA ALA A 18 -34.36 -24.08 14.05
C ALA A 18 -33.73 -25.37 13.44
N ASP A 19 -32.81 -26.12 14.04
CA ASP A 19 -32.75 -26.55 15.45
C ASP A 19 -31.35 -27.12 15.85
N LEU A 20 -31.23 -27.43 17.14
CA LEU A 20 -30.09 -27.84 17.96
C LEU A 20 -29.44 -29.20 17.60
N SER A 21 -28.12 -29.36 17.84
CA SER A 21 -27.62 -30.14 19.01
C SER A 21 -26.14 -30.59 19.05
N LYS A 22 -25.49 -30.26 20.18
CA LYS A 22 -24.64 -31.13 21.05
C LYS A 22 -23.19 -31.55 20.65
N LYS A 23 -22.26 -30.82 21.30
CA LYS A 23 -21.25 -31.32 22.28
C LYS A 23 -20.37 -32.54 21.94
N LYS A 24 -19.05 -32.32 21.98
CA LYS A 24 -18.16 -33.04 22.92
C LYS A 24 -16.97 -32.17 23.35
N SER A 25 -16.48 -32.38 24.57
CA SER A 25 -15.53 -31.51 25.27
C SER A 25 -14.35 -32.29 25.81
N VAL A 26 -13.13 -31.72 25.73
CA VAL A 26 -11.95 -32.17 26.49
C VAL A 26 -11.25 -30.97 27.12
N LYS A 27 -10.82 -31.12 28.37
CA LYS A 27 -10.17 -30.10 29.21
C LYS A 27 -8.68 -30.40 29.37
N LYS A 28 -7.84 -29.36 29.45
CA LYS A 28 -6.57 -29.23 30.21
C LYS A 28 -5.96 -27.87 29.85
N ALA A 29 -5.22 -27.12 30.66
CA ALA A 29 -4.96 -27.04 32.09
C ALA A 29 -4.19 -25.72 32.28
N LYS A 30 -4.67 -24.80 33.11
CA LYS A 30 -3.99 -24.30 34.33
C LYS A 30 -2.52 -23.90 34.18
N GLY A 31 -2.27 -22.59 34.30
CA GLY A 31 -0.95 -21.98 34.42
C GLY A 31 -1.02 -20.52 34.89
N GLY A 32 -1.86 -20.21 35.86
CA GLY A 32 -1.93 -18.86 36.43
C GLY A 32 -0.75 -18.62 37.37
N ILE A 33 0.11 -17.66 37.04
CA ILE A 33 1.27 -17.29 37.86
C ILE A 33 0.77 -16.53 39.09
N LYS A 34 0.86 -17.17 40.26
CA LYS A 34 0.65 -16.53 41.56
C LYS A 34 1.96 -15.83 41.94
N ILE A 35 1.93 -14.52 42.11
CA ILE A 35 3.03 -13.77 42.72
C ILE A 35 2.78 -13.78 44.23
N GLU A 36 3.50 -14.62 44.96
CA GLU A 36 3.56 -14.56 46.43
C GLU A 36 4.87 -13.89 46.84
N VAL A 37 4.75 -12.76 47.53
CA VAL A 37 5.89 -11.95 47.95
C VAL A 37 6.40 -12.48 49.29
N MET A 38 7.48 -13.26 49.27
CA MET A 38 8.23 -13.60 50.48
C MET A 38 9.43 -12.66 50.59
N HIS A 39 9.47 -11.88 51.67
CA HIS A 39 10.57 -10.96 51.96
C HIS A 39 11.71 -11.67 52.69
N GLU A 40 12.94 -11.33 52.31
CA GLU A 40 14.17 -11.37 53.11
C GLU A 40 14.54 -12.67 53.85
N ALA A 41 15.54 -13.38 53.31
CA ALA A 41 16.80 -13.56 54.04
C ALA A 41 17.95 -14.03 53.12
N SER A 42 18.93 -13.14 52.91
CA SER A 42 20.37 -13.43 52.80
C SER A 42 20.85 -14.66 52.01
N GLN A 43 21.34 -14.43 50.78
CA GLN A 43 22.77 -14.57 50.42
C GLN A 43 23.00 -14.22 48.95
N GLY A 44 24.15 -13.59 48.66
CA GLY A 44 24.44 -13.01 47.34
C GLY A 44 24.68 -14.05 46.24
N GLY A 45 23.70 -14.21 45.34
CA GLY A 45 23.85 -14.90 44.06
C GLY A 45 23.56 -13.94 42.92
N SER A 46 24.57 -13.67 42.07
CA SER A 46 24.42 -12.77 40.91
C SER A 46 23.45 -13.38 39.89
N SER A 47 22.18 -12.98 39.95
CA SER A 47 21.17 -13.35 38.97
C SER A 47 21.48 -12.69 37.62
N ARG A 48 22.28 -13.39 36.82
CA ARG A 48 22.50 -13.05 35.42
C ARG A 48 21.16 -13.15 34.70
N VAL A 49 20.55 -12.00 34.44
CA VAL A 49 19.51 -11.87 33.43
C VAL A 49 20.05 -12.48 32.15
N LEU A 50 19.49 -13.63 31.75
CA LEU A 50 19.78 -14.23 30.46
C LEU A 50 19.11 -13.36 29.40
N VAL A 51 19.80 -12.26 29.06
CA VAL A 51 19.63 -11.60 27.78
C VAL A 51 19.83 -12.70 26.74
N ILE A 52 18.75 -13.07 26.06
CA ILE A 52 18.84 -13.97 24.90
C ILE A 52 19.62 -13.18 23.86
N SER A 53 20.92 -13.45 23.76
CA SER A 53 21.75 -12.92 22.70
C SER A 53 21.24 -13.52 21.41
N GLU A 54 20.45 -12.74 20.67
CA GLU A 54 20.06 -13.07 19.30
C GLU A 54 21.36 -13.32 18.52
N SER A 55 21.53 -14.53 17.99
CA SER A 55 22.78 -14.89 17.31
C SER A 55 22.98 -13.98 16.09
N GLU A 56 24.23 -13.67 15.77
CA GLU A 56 24.57 -12.91 14.55
C GLU A 56 23.96 -13.55 13.29
N GLU A 57 23.80 -14.88 13.28
CA GLU A 57 23.14 -15.65 12.22
C GLU A 57 21.62 -15.35 12.12
N ASN A 58 20.91 -15.23 13.25
CA ASN A 58 19.50 -14.82 13.28
C ASN A 58 19.34 -13.36 12.85
N LEU A 59 20.23 -12.46 13.32
CA LEU A 59 20.24 -11.05 12.93
C LEU A 59 20.54 -10.87 11.44
N SER A 60 21.49 -11.64 10.90
CA SER A 60 21.84 -11.65 9.48
C SER A 60 20.66 -12.13 8.62
N THR A 61 20.06 -13.28 8.97
CA THR A 61 18.88 -13.83 8.28
C THR A 61 17.71 -12.83 8.26
N ARG A 62 17.46 -12.17 9.40
CA ARG A 62 16.42 -11.14 9.51
C ARG A 62 16.70 -9.91 8.63
N ARG A 63 17.95 -9.44 8.57
CA ARG A 63 18.35 -8.32 7.68
C ARG A 63 18.15 -8.69 6.20
N SER A 64 18.53 -9.90 5.79
CA SER A 64 18.34 -10.38 4.42
C SER A 64 16.86 -10.44 4.03
N HIS A 65 15.97 -10.89 4.92
CA HIS A 65 14.52 -10.86 4.67
C HIS A 65 13.98 -9.44 4.48
N ILE A 66 14.39 -8.48 5.32
CA ILE A 66 13.97 -7.06 5.21
C ILE A 66 14.42 -6.46 3.88
N ILE A 67 15.63 -6.77 3.42
CA ILE A 67 16.17 -6.28 2.14
C ILE A 67 15.42 -6.89 0.95
N ASN A 68 15.15 -8.19 0.98
CA ASN A 68 14.38 -8.85 -0.07
C ASN A 68 12.93 -8.30 -0.14
N GLU A 69 12.24 -8.14 1.00
CA GLU A 69 10.91 -7.52 1.04
C GLU A 69 10.92 -6.07 0.52
N LEU A 70 11.95 -5.29 0.87
CA LEU A 70 12.12 -3.93 0.36
C LEU A 70 12.27 -3.91 -1.17
N ILE A 71 13.08 -4.80 -1.74
CA ILE A 71 13.33 -4.91 -3.19
C ILE A 71 12.09 -5.44 -3.93
N GLU A 72 11.43 -6.48 -3.42
CA GLU A 72 10.21 -7.03 -4.01
C GLU A 72 9.10 -5.98 -4.05
N THR A 73 8.88 -5.27 -2.95
CA THR A 73 7.91 -4.17 -2.91
C THR A 73 8.36 -2.92 -3.68
N GLU A 74 9.66 -2.79 -3.99
CA GLU A 74 10.18 -1.73 -4.88
C GLU A 74 9.88 -2.06 -6.35
N ARG A 75 10.13 -3.30 -6.79
CA ARG A 75 9.79 -3.75 -8.15
C ARG A 75 8.29 -3.60 -8.41
N ALA A 76 7.45 -4.09 -7.50
CA ALA A 76 6.00 -3.90 -7.59
C ALA A 76 5.61 -2.41 -7.65
N TYR A 77 6.26 -1.54 -6.87
CA TYR A 77 5.99 -0.10 -6.94
C TYR A 77 6.38 0.50 -8.30
N VAL A 78 7.55 0.14 -8.86
CA VAL A 78 8.00 0.59 -10.19
C VAL A 78 7.08 0.12 -11.31
N GLU A 79 6.65 -1.15 -11.27
CA GLU A 79 5.70 -1.74 -12.23
C GLU A 79 4.33 -1.05 -12.17
N GLU A 80 3.81 -0.81 -10.96
CA GLU A 80 2.55 -0.08 -10.76
C GLU A 80 2.64 1.39 -11.20
N LEU A 81 3.80 2.04 -11.06
CA LEU A 81 4.00 3.38 -11.61
C LEU A 81 4.02 3.38 -13.14
N GLN A 82 4.66 2.38 -13.75
CA GLN A 82 4.72 2.23 -15.19
C GLN A 82 3.34 2.03 -15.79
N SER A 83 2.51 1.15 -15.22
CA SER A 83 1.15 0.90 -15.74
C SER A 83 0.25 2.13 -15.67
N ILE A 84 0.45 3.03 -14.70
CA ILE A 84 -0.24 4.32 -14.63
C ILE A 84 0.19 5.24 -15.79
N ILE A 85 1.50 5.34 -16.02
CA ILE A 85 2.10 6.24 -17.01
C ILE A 85 1.74 5.79 -18.44
N GLU A 86 1.87 4.50 -18.73
CA GLU A 86 1.59 3.94 -20.05
C GLU A 86 0.07 3.82 -20.28
N GLY A 87 -0.66 3.21 -19.34
CA GLY A 87 -2.06 2.85 -19.55
C GLY A 87 -3.11 3.90 -19.16
N TYR A 88 -2.72 5.05 -18.59
CA TYR A 88 -3.62 6.20 -18.41
C TYR A 88 -3.01 7.49 -18.92
N ALA A 89 -1.79 7.84 -18.50
CA ALA A 89 -1.22 9.14 -18.83
C ALA A 89 -0.88 9.24 -20.33
N SER A 90 -0.36 8.19 -20.94
CA SER A 90 -0.07 8.14 -22.39
C SER A 90 -1.34 7.92 -23.22
N GLU A 91 -2.30 7.15 -22.71
CA GLU A 91 -3.63 6.99 -23.32
C GLU A 91 -4.42 8.32 -23.42
N MET A 92 -4.09 9.34 -22.62
CA MET A 92 -4.67 10.69 -22.81
C MET A 92 -4.21 11.39 -24.09
N ASP A 93 -3.09 10.98 -24.68
CA ASP A 93 -2.58 11.50 -25.95
C ASP A 93 -2.96 10.58 -27.13
N ASN A 94 -3.67 9.47 -26.87
CA ASN A 94 -4.08 8.50 -27.88
C ASN A 94 -5.24 9.05 -28.75
N PRO A 95 -5.07 9.20 -30.08
CA PRO A 95 -6.13 9.70 -30.97
C PRO A 95 -7.44 8.89 -30.93
N ASP A 96 -7.36 7.59 -30.65
CA ASP A 96 -8.54 6.72 -30.58
C ASP A 96 -9.35 6.95 -29.30
N LEU A 97 -8.75 7.49 -28.25
CA LEU A 97 -9.41 7.76 -26.95
C LEU A 97 -9.66 9.24 -26.66
N ILE A 98 -9.03 10.16 -27.39
CA ILE A 98 -9.10 11.61 -27.11
C ILE A 98 -10.54 12.14 -27.04
N HIS A 99 -11.45 11.56 -27.82
CA HIS A 99 -12.87 11.91 -27.85
C HIS A 99 -13.66 11.50 -26.59
N MET A 100 -13.11 10.60 -25.77
CA MET A 100 -13.70 10.16 -24.50
C MET A 100 -13.20 10.99 -23.30
N ILE A 101 -12.15 11.79 -23.48
CA ILE A 101 -11.51 12.54 -22.39
C ILE A 101 -12.40 13.72 -21.96
N PRO A 102 -12.77 13.84 -20.68
CA PRO A 102 -13.54 14.98 -20.20
C PRO A 102 -12.81 16.31 -20.39
N ALA A 103 -13.54 17.34 -20.87
CA ALA A 103 -12.98 18.68 -21.09
C ALA A 103 -12.32 19.28 -19.83
N VAL A 104 -12.77 18.89 -18.63
CA VAL A 104 -12.18 19.33 -17.35
C VAL A 104 -10.74 18.87 -17.15
N VAL A 105 -10.34 17.73 -17.74
CA VAL A 105 -9.02 17.08 -17.57
C VAL A 105 -8.15 17.11 -18.84
N SER A 106 -8.74 17.31 -20.02
CA SER A 106 -8.05 17.32 -21.33
C SER A 106 -6.74 18.14 -21.39
N ASN A 107 -6.67 19.31 -20.74
CA ASN A 107 -5.46 20.13 -20.65
C ASN A 107 -4.85 20.18 -19.23
N LYS A 108 -5.09 19.15 -18.41
CA LYS A 108 -4.67 19.09 -17.00
C LYS A 108 -4.03 17.75 -16.61
N LYS A 109 -3.48 17.02 -17.58
CA LYS A 109 -2.67 15.80 -17.37
C LYS A 109 -1.61 16.00 -16.27
N GLU A 110 -0.80 17.07 -16.39
CA GLU A 110 0.22 17.44 -15.39
C GLU A 110 -0.35 17.72 -13.98
N VAL A 111 -1.61 18.13 -13.86
CA VAL A 111 -2.26 18.32 -12.55
C VAL A 111 -2.79 17.00 -12.00
N LEU A 112 -3.31 16.11 -12.85
CA LEU A 112 -3.81 14.80 -12.44
C LEU A 112 -2.67 13.89 -11.97
N PHE A 113 -1.60 13.77 -12.77
CA PHE A 113 -0.47 12.89 -12.47
C PHE A 113 0.64 13.59 -11.67
N GLY A 114 0.69 14.93 -11.62
CA GLY A 114 1.83 15.63 -11.04
C GLY A 114 3.12 15.24 -11.75
N ASN A 115 4.21 15.10 -11.00
CA ASN A 115 5.49 14.61 -11.49
C ASN A 115 5.67 13.08 -11.36
N LEU A 116 4.62 12.29 -11.58
CA LEU A 116 4.70 10.82 -11.43
C LEU A 116 5.81 10.19 -12.30
N SER A 117 6.02 10.69 -13.51
CA SER A 117 7.08 10.23 -14.41
C SER A 117 8.49 10.53 -13.89
N GLU A 118 8.69 11.66 -13.19
CA GLU A 118 9.96 12.00 -12.55
C GLU A 118 10.28 11.02 -11.41
N ILE A 119 9.27 10.64 -10.63
CA ILE A 119 9.36 9.60 -9.59
C ILE A 119 9.67 8.24 -10.23
N TYR A 120 8.86 7.80 -11.19
CA TYR A 120 9.08 6.52 -11.88
C TYR A 120 10.51 6.41 -12.43
N GLU A 121 11.02 7.44 -13.11
CA GLU A 121 12.35 7.39 -13.72
C GLU A 121 13.48 7.34 -12.68
N PHE A 122 13.35 8.08 -11.57
CA PHE A 122 14.29 7.95 -10.45
C PHE A 122 14.28 6.52 -9.87
N HIS A 123 13.10 5.98 -9.57
CA HIS A 123 12.97 4.66 -8.95
C HIS A 123 13.44 3.53 -9.87
N ASN A 124 13.00 3.53 -11.12
CA ASN A 124 13.36 2.53 -12.14
C ASN A 124 14.83 2.59 -12.55
N ARG A 125 15.36 3.79 -12.86
CA ARG A 125 16.72 3.90 -13.43
C ARG A 125 17.82 3.86 -12.37
N ILE A 126 17.55 4.31 -11.15
CA ILE A 126 18.56 4.55 -10.10
C ILE A 126 18.24 3.74 -8.85
N PHE A 127 17.10 4.01 -8.19
CA PHE A 127 16.90 3.57 -6.81
C PHE A 127 16.78 2.06 -6.65
N LEU A 128 15.94 1.41 -7.48
CA LEU A 128 15.77 -0.04 -7.49
C LEU A 128 17.11 -0.76 -7.68
N LYS A 129 17.95 -0.30 -8.61
CA LYS A 129 19.27 -0.90 -8.88
C LYS A 129 20.23 -0.74 -7.71
N GLU A 130 20.20 0.39 -6.99
CA GLU A 130 21.01 0.55 -5.78
C GLU A 130 20.51 -0.31 -4.62
N LEU A 131 19.19 -0.56 -4.52
CA LEU A 131 18.63 -1.52 -3.56
C LEU A 131 19.00 -2.97 -3.91
N GLU A 132 18.95 -3.37 -5.18
CA GLU A 132 19.37 -4.71 -5.64
C GLU A 132 20.85 -4.98 -5.31
N ASN A 133 21.72 -3.97 -5.44
CA ASN A 133 23.13 -4.06 -5.01
C ASN A 133 23.32 -4.23 -3.48
N CYS A 134 22.29 -3.99 -2.67
CA CYS A 134 22.34 -4.20 -1.21
C CYS A 134 22.09 -5.66 -0.79
N ILE A 135 21.71 -6.56 -1.70
CA ILE A 135 21.55 -8.00 -1.41
C ILE A 135 22.88 -8.61 -0.93
N GLU A 136 23.98 -8.31 -1.62
CA GLU A 136 25.31 -8.80 -1.26
C GLU A 136 25.91 -8.08 -0.04
N LYS A 137 25.46 -6.84 0.23
CA LYS A 137 26.06 -5.92 1.21
C LYS A 137 24.99 -5.14 1.98
N PRO A 138 24.28 -5.80 2.92
CA PRO A 138 23.21 -5.20 3.73
C PRO A 138 23.58 -3.87 4.42
N GLU A 139 24.84 -3.73 4.82
CA GLU A 139 25.37 -2.55 5.50
C GLU A 139 25.40 -1.28 4.62
N LEU A 140 25.28 -1.43 3.29
CA LEU A 140 25.21 -0.30 2.37
C LEU A 140 23.81 0.31 2.26
N LEU A 141 22.76 -0.36 2.75
CA LEU A 141 21.37 0.11 2.60
C LEU A 141 21.18 1.52 3.16
N GLY A 142 21.66 1.79 4.38
CA GLY A 142 21.59 3.14 4.97
C GLY A 142 22.36 4.19 4.18
N ARG A 143 23.47 3.81 3.52
CA ARG A 143 24.25 4.70 2.65
C ARG A 143 23.54 5.00 1.33
N CYS A 144 22.80 4.04 0.78
CA CYS A 144 21.93 4.24 -0.38
C CYS A 144 20.92 5.36 -0.11
N PHE A 145 20.13 5.25 0.96
CA PHE A 145 19.16 6.29 1.33
C PHE A 145 19.80 7.65 1.63
N LEU A 146 20.94 7.69 2.32
CA LEU A 146 21.65 8.95 2.59
C LEU A 146 22.17 9.63 1.32
N LYS A 147 22.69 8.86 0.35
CA LYS A 147 23.15 9.34 -0.95
C LYS A 147 22.01 9.89 -1.83
N ARG A 148 20.79 9.42 -1.61
CA ARG A 148 19.59 9.68 -2.42
C ARG A 148 18.58 10.62 -1.77
N LYS A 149 18.94 11.26 -0.65
CA LYS A 149 18.08 12.17 0.10
C LYS A 149 17.65 13.39 -0.73
N GLU A 150 18.55 13.92 -1.55
CA GLU A 150 18.32 15.04 -2.45
C GLU A 150 17.47 14.60 -3.66
N ASP A 151 17.72 13.42 -4.23
CA ASP A 151 16.90 12.84 -5.30
C ASP A 151 15.45 12.63 -4.83
N LEU A 152 15.24 12.19 -3.57
CA LEU A 152 13.91 12.00 -2.97
C LEU A 152 13.11 13.30 -2.75
N GLN A 153 13.68 14.50 -2.96
CA GLN A 153 12.92 15.76 -2.86
C GLN A 153 11.81 15.87 -3.93
N ILE A 154 11.88 15.09 -5.01
CA ILE A 154 10.81 14.98 -6.02
C ILE A 154 9.44 14.61 -5.42
N TYR A 155 9.41 13.93 -4.26
CA TYR A 155 8.19 13.63 -3.53
C TYR A 155 7.51 14.87 -2.91
N GLU A 156 8.25 15.94 -2.60
CA GLU A 156 7.66 17.17 -2.07
C GLU A 156 6.71 17.79 -3.10
N LYS A 157 7.21 17.96 -4.33
CA LYS A 157 6.47 18.44 -5.50
C LYS A 157 5.21 17.60 -5.77
N TYR A 158 5.30 16.27 -5.66
CA TYR A 158 4.16 15.37 -5.81
C TYR A 158 3.11 15.57 -4.71
N CYS A 159 3.54 15.60 -3.44
CA CYS A 159 2.66 15.79 -2.29
C CYS A 159 1.98 17.15 -2.30
N GLN A 160 2.67 18.22 -2.70
CA GLN A 160 2.09 19.56 -2.89
C GLN A 160 1.04 19.59 -4.02
N ASN A 161 1.19 18.75 -5.05
CA ASN A 161 0.20 18.63 -6.13
C ASN A 161 -1.00 17.72 -5.78
N LYS A 162 -0.82 16.71 -4.91
CA LYS A 162 -1.82 15.66 -4.64
C LYS A 162 -3.24 16.20 -4.30
N PRO A 163 -3.44 17.27 -3.51
CA PRO A 163 -4.77 17.83 -3.27
C PRO A 163 -5.45 18.37 -4.53
N LYS A 164 -4.67 18.91 -5.49
CA LYS A 164 -5.16 19.42 -6.78
C LYS A 164 -5.55 18.26 -7.70
N SER A 165 -4.73 17.22 -7.74
CA SER A 165 -5.02 15.95 -8.43
C SER A 165 -6.34 15.34 -7.95
N GLU A 166 -6.56 15.25 -6.63
CA GLU A 166 -7.82 14.74 -6.07
C GLU A 166 -9.03 15.63 -6.36
N ALA A 167 -8.87 16.96 -6.28
CA ALA A 167 -9.95 17.89 -6.61
C ALA A 167 -10.36 17.79 -8.09
N LEU A 168 -9.41 17.50 -8.97
CA LEU A 168 -9.65 17.23 -10.39
C LEU A 168 -10.32 15.85 -10.59
N TRP A 169 -9.80 14.80 -9.95
CA TRP A 169 -10.34 13.44 -10.03
C TRP A 169 -11.83 13.38 -9.64
N ARG A 170 -12.23 14.08 -8.57
CA ARG A 170 -13.65 14.18 -8.15
C ARG A 170 -14.60 14.74 -9.22
N GLN A 171 -14.10 15.36 -10.29
CA GLN A 171 -14.89 15.92 -11.40
C GLN A 171 -14.89 15.02 -12.64
N CYS A 172 -14.04 14.00 -12.72
CA CYS A 172 -13.86 13.20 -13.94
C CYS A 172 -13.62 11.70 -13.74
N GLY A 173 -13.49 11.21 -12.50
CA GLY A 173 -13.08 9.83 -12.20
C GLY A 173 -14.02 8.77 -12.77
N ASP A 174 -15.33 9.03 -12.76
CA ASP A 174 -16.35 8.13 -13.33
C ASP A 174 -16.47 8.22 -14.87
N SER A 175 -15.59 8.96 -15.55
CA SER A 175 -15.69 9.09 -17.01
C SER A 175 -15.31 7.82 -17.77
N LEU A 176 -15.94 7.63 -18.94
CA LEU A 176 -15.73 6.47 -19.80
C LEU A 176 -14.25 6.26 -20.18
N PHE A 177 -13.47 7.34 -20.32
CA PHE A 177 -12.03 7.28 -20.57
C PHE A 177 -11.29 6.49 -19.48
N PHE A 178 -11.47 6.85 -18.20
CA PHE A 178 -10.77 6.16 -17.11
C PHE A 178 -11.30 4.76 -16.87
N GLN A 179 -12.60 4.53 -17.07
CA GLN A 179 -13.18 3.18 -17.03
C GLN A 179 -12.57 2.27 -18.10
N GLU A 180 -12.41 2.76 -19.34
CA GLU A 180 -11.80 2.00 -20.44
C GLU A 180 -10.31 1.74 -20.19
N CYS A 181 -9.55 2.73 -19.71
CA CYS A 181 -8.15 2.55 -19.31
C CYS A 181 -8.02 1.49 -18.20
N GLN A 182 -8.86 1.57 -17.16
CA GLN A 182 -8.87 0.60 -16.06
C GLN A 182 -9.21 -0.83 -16.55
N ARG A 183 -10.15 -0.94 -17.49
CA ARG A 183 -10.54 -2.21 -18.13
C ARG A 183 -9.43 -2.79 -19.01
N LYS A 184 -8.73 -1.96 -19.80
CA LYS A 184 -7.58 -2.39 -20.64
C LYS A 184 -6.44 -2.97 -19.80
N LEU A 185 -6.22 -2.42 -18.61
CA LEU A 185 -5.15 -2.82 -17.69
C LEU A 185 -5.53 -3.95 -16.70
N ASP A 186 -6.78 -4.42 -16.70
CA ASP A 186 -7.34 -5.30 -15.65
C ASP A 186 -7.09 -4.78 -14.20
N HIS A 187 -7.15 -3.45 -14.04
CA HIS A 187 -6.85 -2.79 -12.77
C HIS A 187 -8.01 -2.96 -11.76
N LYS A 188 -7.72 -3.62 -10.64
CA LYS A 188 -8.69 -3.91 -9.56
C LYS A 188 -9.05 -2.70 -8.70
N LEU A 189 -8.25 -1.62 -8.75
CA LEU A 189 -8.48 -0.38 -8.02
C LEU A 189 -8.64 0.79 -9.01
N SER A 190 -9.34 1.84 -8.58
CA SER A 190 -9.45 3.09 -9.31
C SER A 190 -8.12 3.84 -9.39
N LEU A 191 -7.96 4.69 -10.40
CA LEU A 191 -6.71 5.44 -10.64
C LEU A 191 -6.27 6.28 -9.43
N ASP A 192 -7.19 6.86 -8.64
CA ASP A 192 -6.83 7.67 -7.48
C ASP A 192 -6.17 6.88 -6.34
N ALA A 193 -6.51 5.61 -6.19
CA ALA A 193 -5.83 4.70 -5.26
C ALA A 193 -4.39 4.42 -5.71
N TYR A 194 -4.18 4.26 -7.02
CA TYR A 194 -2.85 4.15 -7.62
C TYR A 194 -2.05 5.46 -7.49
N LEU A 195 -2.66 6.63 -7.70
CA LEU A 195 -2.05 7.95 -7.51
C LEU A 195 -1.72 8.27 -6.04
N LEU A 196 -2.19 7.48 -5.07
CA LEU A 196 -1.81 7.61 -3.67
C LEU A 196 -0.52 6.83 -3.33
N LYS A 197 -0.09 5.88 -4.18
CA LYS A 197 1.08 5.02 -3.96
C LYS A 197 2.39 5.79 -3.70
N PRO A 198 2.71 6.91 -4.37
CA PRO A 198 3.92 7.67 -4.04
C PRO A 198 3.91 8.20 -2.59
N VAL A 199 2.78 8.74 -2.12
CA VAL A 199 2.61 9.22 -0.73
C VAL A 199 2.77 8.06 0.28
N GLN A 200 2.28 6.87 -0.09
CA GLN A 200 2.45 5.65 0.71
C GLN A 200 3.92 5.18 0.72
N ARG A 201 4.61 5.15 -0.43
CA ARG A 201 5.99 4.65 -0.54
C ARG A 201 6.97 5.50 0.28
N ILE A 202 6.90 6.82 0.17
CA ILE A 202 7.82 7.72 0.91
C ILE A 202 7.64 7.62 2.44
N THR A 203 6.41 7.35 2.92
CA THR A 203 6.18 7.10 4.36
C THR A 203 6.64 5.71 4.81
N LYS A 204 6.62 4.71 3.94
CA LYS A 204 7.14 3.36 4.22
C LYS A 204 8.66 3.34 4.42
N TYR A 205 9.43 4.09 3.61
CA TYR A 205 10.88 4.20 3.81
C TYR A 205 11.24 4.74 5.20
N GLN A 206 10.47 5.68 5.76
CA GLN A 206 10.67 6.20 7.11
C GLN A 206 10.40 5.17 8.23
N LEU A 207 9.69 4.09 7.94
CA LEU A 207 9.42 3.00 8.87
C LEU A 207 10.43 1.86 8.74
N LEU A 208 10.96 1.61 7.54
CA LEU A 208 11.98 0.58 7.28
C LEU A 208 13.40 0.98 7.71
N LEU A 209 13.63 2.27 7.99
CA LEU A 209 14.92 2.83 8.43
C LEU A 209 14.97 3.21 9.92
N LYS A 210 13.98 2.78 10.71
CA LYS A 210 13.90 2.99 12.17
C LYS A 210 14.21 1.70 12.93
#